data_AF-A0A962CE49-F1
#
_entry.id   AF-A0A962CE49-F1
#
_cell.length_a   1.000
_cell.length_b   1.000
_cell.length_c   1.000
_cell.angle_alpha   90.00
_cell.angle_beta   90.00
_cell.angle_gamma   90.00
#
_symmetry.space_group_name_H-M   'P 1'
#
loop_
_entity.id
_entity.type
_entity.pdbx_description
1 polymer ?
#
loop_
_entity_poly.entity_id
_entity_poly.type
_entity_poly.pdbx_seq_one_letter_code
_entity_poly.pdbx_strand_id
1 'polypeptide(L)'
;MTKPEQAVPDTGARNAAIDLLRGLSILLVVMHHVALRIPLRDGALQAWLPRSVLGALSYNGYEAVFLFFVVSGFLIAGNAIDRWGSLAGIDLRAFYLRRVARILPCLLLLLGVLAALHLAGVPYFTIDREGQSLGRALLAVLGLHLNWYEGVTGYLPGNWDVLWSLSIEEAFYLGFPLLCLAIRRETTLLALLALLMLSLPIARAALVGNEIWQEKAYLPGM
;
A
#
# COMPACT_ATOMS: atom_id res chain seq x y z
N MET A 1 -17.92 -51.71 -12.73
CA MET A 1 -18.55 -50.37 -12.80
C MET A 1 -17.59 -49.36 -12.19
N THR A 2 -16.72 -48.79 -13.01
CA THR A 2 -15.75 -47.77 -12.63
C THR A 2 -16.48 -46.42 -12.57
N LYS A 3 -16.42 -45.77 -11.40
CA LYS A 3 -17.01 -44.45 -11.16
C LYS A 3 -16.28 -43.43 -12.04
N PRO A 4 -16.97 -42.57 -12.81
CA PRO A 4 -16.30 -41.56 -13.62
C PRO A 4 -15.55 -40.60 -12.70
N GLU A 5 -14.26 -40.43 -12.99
CA GLU A 5 -13.37 -39.45 -12.38
C GLU A 5 -13.95 -38.06 -12.66
N GLN A 6 -14.43 -37.40 -11.60
CA GLN A 6 -14.96 -36.05 -11.69
C GLN A 6 -13.79 -35.12 -11.98
N ALA A 7 -13.73 -34.59 -13.21
CA ALA A 7 -12.79 -33.55 -13.58
C ALA A 7 -12.92 -32.38 -12.59
N VAL A 8 -11.82 -32.07 -11.91
CA VAL A 8 -11.70 -30.87 -11.08
C VAL A 8 -11.97 -29.67 -12.01
N PRO A 9 -12.98 -28.84 -11.75
CA PRO A 9 -13.25 -27.68 -12.60
C PRO A 9 -12.03 -26.77 -12.60
N ASP A 10 -11.61 -26.38 -13.80
CA ASP A 10 -10.48 -25.49 -14.07
C ASP A 10 -10.59 -24.25 -13.18
N THR A 11 -9.71 -24.17 -12.18
CA THR A 11 -9.64 -23.03 -11.26
C THR A 11 -9.37 -21.80 -12.11
N GLY A 12 -10.33 -20.86 -12.14
CA GLY A 12 -10.36 -19.70 -13.04
C GLY A 12 -8.96 -19.21 -13.44
N ALA A 13 -8.66 -19.30 -14.73
CA ALA A 13 -7.35 -19.04 -15.30
C ALA A 13 -6.76 -17.74 -14.72
N ARG A 14 -5.65 -17.91 -13.99
CA ARG A 14 -4.91 -16.81 -13.36
C ARG A 14 -4.61 -15.74 -14.41
N ASN A 15 -5.08 -14.52 -14.19
CA ASN A 15 -4.96 -13.46 -15.19
C ASN A 15 -3.52 -12.92 -15.21
N ALA A 16 -2.70 -13.48 -16.11
CA ALA A 16 -1.29 -13.14 -16.26
C ALA A 16 -1.07 -11.65 -16.58
N ALA A 17 -1.99 -10.99 -17.28
CA ALA A 17 -1.88 -9.57 -17.58
C ALA A 17 -2.04 -8.71 -16.31
N ILE A 18 -2.97 -9.05 -15.43
CA ILE A 18 -3.15 -8.36 -14.14
C ILE A 18 -1.95 -8.60 -13.22
N ASP A 19 -1.44 -9.83 -13.18
CA ASP A 19 -0.23 -10.16 -12.42
C ASP A 19 1.00 -9.40 -12.95
N LEU A 20 1.13 -9.25 -14.28
CA LEU A 20 2.18 -8.46 -14.91
C LEU A 20 2.07 -6.97 -14.57
N LEU A 21 0.86 -6.40 -14.66
CA LEU A 21 0.62 -5.00 -14.29
C LEU A 21 0.98 -4.73 -12.84
N ARG A 22 0.65 -5.66 -11.93
CA ARG A 22 1.06 -5.57 -10.53
C ARG A 22 2.58 -5.65 -10.37
N GLY A 23 3.24 -6.55 -11.09
CA GLY A 23 4.70 -6.66 -11.05
C GLY A 23 5.36 -5.38 -11.53
N LEU A 24 4.87 -4.81 -12.63
CA LEU A 24 5.37 -3.56 -13.20
C LEU A 24 5.16 -2.38 -12.24
N SER A 25 4.00 -2.26 -11.60
CA SER A 25 3.77 -1.18 -10.64
C SER A 25 4.71 -1.27 -9.43
N ILE A 26 4.95 -2.47 -8.89
CA ILE A 26 5.94 -2.67 -7.81
C ILE A 26 7.33 -2.20 -8.25
N LEU A 27 7.77 -2.55 -9.46
CA LEU A 27 9.08 -2.14 -9.97
C LEU A 27 9.20 -0.61 -10.10
N LEU A 28 8.15 0.05 -10.59
CA LEU A 28 8.10 1.51 -10.69
C LEU A 28 8.15 2.18 -9.31
N VAL A 29 7.43 1.65 -8.32
CA VAL A 29 7.45 2.14 -6.93
C VAL A 29 8.85 2.00 -6.32
N VAL A 30 9.47 0.83 -6.43
CA VAL A 30 10.84 0.58 -5.92
C VAL A 30 11.81 1.54 -6.58
N MET A 31 11.74 1.69 -7.90
CA MET A 31 12.63 2.57 -8.65
C MET A 31 12.46 4.04 -8.27
N HIS A 32 11.24 4.50 -8.00
CA HIS A 32 11.00 5.85 -7.52
C HIS A 32 11.61 6.10 -6.14
N HIS A 33 11.41 5.19 -5.18
CA HIS A 33 12.06 5.32 -3.87
C HIS A 33 13.59 5.29 -3.96
N VAL A 34 14.16 4.47 -4.85
CA VAL A 34 15.60 4.48 -5.13
C VAL A 34 16.02 5.81 -5.76
N ALA A 35 15.29 6.32 -6.74
CA ALA A 35 15.60 7.57 -7.45
C ALA A 35 15.56 8.82 -6.55
N LEU A 36 14.69 8.81 -5.52
CA LEU A 36 14.63 9.86 -4.50
C LEU A 36 15.87 9.89 -3.59
N ARG A 37 16.61 8.79 -3.49
CA ARG A 37 17.78 8.66 -2.60
C ARG A 37 19.11 8.65 -3.35
N ILE A 38 19.11 8.06 -4.53
CA ILE A 38 20.25 7.97 -5.43
C ILE A 38 19.84 8.70 -6.71
N PRO A 39 20.35 9.92 -6.97
CA PRO A 39 19.97 10.69 -8.16
C PRO A 39 20.37 9.93 -9.43
N LEU A 40 19.43 9.16 -10.00
CA LEU A 40 19.66 8.37 -11.22
C LEU A 40 20.01 9.26 -12.42
N ARG A 41 19.59 10.54 -12.35
CA ARG A 41 19.86 11.59 -13.34
C ARG A 41 21.33 12.01 -13.43
N ASP A 42 22.09 11.85 -12.35
CA ASP A 42 23.49 12.31 -12.23
C ASP A 42 24.48 11.12 -12.15
N GLY A 43 23.97 9.88 -12.30
CA GLY A 43 24.75 8.64 -12.20
C GLY A 43 25.16 8.03 -13.55
N ALA A 44 25.95 6.94 -13.47
CA ALA A 44 26.49 6.21 -14.63
C ALA A 44 25.41 5.69 -15.62
N LEU A 45 24.15 5.62 -15.20
CA LEU A 45 23.01 5.19 -16.03
C LEU A 45 22.67 6.18 -17.15
N GLN A 46 23.05 7.46 -17.03
CA GLN A 46 22.86 8.43 -18.11
C GLN A 46 23.67 8.08 -19.38
N ALA A 47 24.71 7.24 -19.24
CA ALA A 47 25.48 6.74 -20.39
C ALA A 47 24.68 5.72 -21.22
N TRP A 48 23.66 5.09 -20.62
CA TRP A 48 22.90 4.00 -21.23
C TRP A 48 21.45 4.39 -21.56
N LEU A 49 20.88 5.38 -20.88
CA LEU A 49 19.47 5.76 -21.00
C LEU A 49 19.27 7.27 -21.19
N PRO A 50 18.31 7.70 -22.04
CA PRO A 50 17.98 9.11 -22.19
C PRO A 50 17.47 9.74 -20.89
N ARG A 51 17.77 11.03 -20.68
CA ARG A 51 17.29 11.79 -19.51
C ARG A 51 15.77 11.82 -19.39
N SER A 52 15.05 11.83 -20.50
CA SER A 52 13.59 11.76 -20.53
C SER A 52 13.07 10.44 -19.96
N VAL A 53 13.73 9.32 -20.25
CA VAL A 53 13.36 8.00 -19.73
C VAL A 53 13.70 7.91 -18.25
N LEU A 54 14.90 8.33 -17.83
CA LEU A 54 15.28 8.36 -16.41
C LEU A 54 14.35 9.28 -15.59
N GLY A 55 13.97 10.42 -16.17
CA GLY A 55 13.00 11.35 -15.59
C GLY A 55 11.62 10.72 -15.46
N ALA A 56 11.11 10.06 -16.51
CA ALA A 56 9.82 9.37 -16.47
C ALA A 56 9.80 8.26 -15.41
N LEU A 57 10.86 7.47 -15.31
CA LEU A 57 10.99 6.40 -14.32
C LEU A 57 11.10 6.94 -12.88
N SER A 58 11.66 8.14 -12.71
CA SER A 58 11.82 8.77 -11.39
C SER A 58 10.57 9.54 -10.94
N TYR A 59 9.82 10.17 -11.86
CA TYR A 59 8.65 11.01 -11.52
C TYR A 59 7.33 10.23 -11.48
N ASN A 60 7.15 9.18 -12.28
CA ASN A 60 5.86 8.46 -12.36
C ASN A 60 5.66 7.38 -11.29
N GLY A 61 6.64 7.11 -10.42
CA GLY A 61 6.48 6.02 -9.46
C GLY A 61 5.59 6.34 -8.26
N TYR A 62 5.30 7.61 -7.97
CA TYR A 62 4.23 7.99 -7.06
C TYR A 62 2.87 7.51 -7.60
N GLU A 63 2.59 7.80 -8.87
CA GLU A 63 1.37 7.34 -9.55
C GLU A 63 1.27 5.81 -9.64
N ALA A 64 2.41 5.13 -9.72
CA ALA A 64 2.47 3.68 -9.71
C ALA A 64 1.97 3.06 -8.39
N VAL A 65 2.02 3.78 -7.26
CA VAL A 65 1.43 3.33 -5.99
C VAL A 65 -0.09 3.23 -6.12
N PHE A 66 -0.75 4.20 -6.74
CA PHE A 66 -2.21 4.14 -6.96
C PHE A 66 -2.59 2.96 -7.84
N LEU A 67 -1.85 2.74 -8.94
CA LEU A 67 -2.07 1.58 -9.80
C LEU A 67 -1.88 0.26 -9.03
N PHE A 68 -0.84 0.17 -8.19
CA PHE A 68 -0.62 -0.98 -7.32
C PHE A 68 -1.80 -1.23 -6.38
N PHE A 69 -2.37 -0.20 -5.76
CA PHE A 69 -3.54 -0.35 -4.89
C PHE A 69 -4.79 -0.79 -5.64
N VAL A 70 -5.08 -0.19 -6.81
CA VAL A 70 -6.24 -0.54 -7.63
C VAL A 70 -6.17 -2.02 -8.04
N VAL A 71 -5.02 -2.44 -8.58
CA VAL A 71 -4.80 -3.83 -9.01
C VAL A 71 -4.83 -4.79 -7.82
N SER A 72 -4.24 -4.41 -6.69
CA SER A 72 -4.27 -5.22 -5.47
C SER A 72 -5.69 -5.38 -4.95
N GLY A 73 -6.49 -4.31 -4.89
CA GLY A 73 -7.89 -4.35 -4.49
C GLY A 73 -8.73 -5.28 -5.37
N PHE A 74 -8.56 -5.18 -6.69
CA PHE A 74 -9.20 -6.09 -7.66
C PHE A 74 -8.84 -7.56 -7.38
N LEU A 75 -7.55 -7.87 -7.23
CA LEU A 75 -7.11 -9.23 -6.91
C LEU A 75 -7.61 -9.69 -5.55
N ILE A 76 -7.64 -8.83 -4.53
CA ILE A 76 -8.13 -9.19 -3.20
C ILE A 76 -9.61 -9.56 -3.24
N ALA A 77 -10.43 -8.76 -3.93
CA ALA A 77 -11.86 -9.03 -4.10
C ALA A 77 -12.10 -10.29 -4.95
N GLY A 78 -11.42 -10.44 -6.09
CA GLY A 78 -11.52 -11.63 -6.94
C GLY A 78 -11.15 -12.91 -6.17
N ASN A 79 -9.98 -12.93 -5.52
CA ASN A 79 -9.56 -14.07 -4.71
C ASN A 79 -10.51 -14.37 -3.55
N ALA A 80 -11.23 -13.36 -3.03
CA ALA A 80 -12.25 -13.58 -2.02
C ALA A 80 -13.47 -14.28 -2.61
N ILE A 81 -13.97 -13.82 -3.75
CA ILE A 81 -15.08 -14.46 -4.47
C ILE A 81 -14.71 -15.90 -4.86
N ASP A 82 -13.53 -16.11 -5.44
CA ASP A 82 -13.07 -17.44 -5.85
C ASP A 82 -12.99 -18.42 -4.67
N ARG A 83 -12.62 -17.92 -3.50
CA ARG A 83 -12.41 -18.74 -2.30
C ARG A 83 -13.70 -19.03 -1.52
N TRP A 84 -14.61 -18.07 -1.46
CA TRP A 84 -15.79 -18.13 -0.58
C TRP A 84 -17.12 -18.06 -1.35
N GLY A 85 -17.08 -18.06 -2.68
CA GLY A 85 -18.24 -18.00 -3.57
C GLY A 85 -18.86 -16.60 -3.70
N SER A 86 -18.71 -15.73 -2.69
CA SER A 86 -19.19 -14.35 -2.73
C SER A 86 -18.47 -13.47 -1.70
N LEU A 87 -18.50 -12.15 -1.90
CA LEU A 87 -17.98 -11.20 -0.92
C LEU A 87 -18.73 -11.25 0.43
N ALA A 88 -20.04 -11.50 0.40
CA ALA A 88 -20.86 -11.65 1.60
C ALA A 88 -20.54 -12.95 2.38
N GLY A 89 -19.92 -13.94 1.74
CA GLY A 89 -19.52 -15.21 2.33
C GLY A 89 -18.11 -15.24 2.91
N ILE A 90 -17.40 -14.09 2.95
CA ILE A 90 -16.03 -14.02 3.47
C ILE A 90 -15.94 -14.53 4.92
N ASP A 91 -15.04 -15.49 5.15
CA ASP A 91 -14.59 -15.85 6.49
C ASP A 91 -13.52 -14.84 6.97
N LEU A 92 -13.90 -13.96 7.90
CA LEU A 92 -13.02 -12.93 8.45
C LEU A 92 -11.77 -13.51 9.11
N ARG A 93 -11.93 -14.59 9.90
CA ARG A 93 -10.82 -15.18 10.64
C ARG A 93 -9.80 -15.73 9.65
N ALA A 94 -10.27 -16.48 8.65
CA ALA A 94 -9.40 -17.02 7.63
C ALA A 94 -8.79 -15.92 6.73
N PHE A 95 -9.52 -14.84 6.45
CA PHE A 95 -9.00 -13.68 5.73
C PHE A 95 -7.84 -13.03 6.51
N TYR A 96 -8.06 -12.62 7.76
CA TYR A 96 -7.07 -11.91 8.56
C TYR A 96 -5.84 -12.76 8.85
N LEU A 97 -6.02 -14.05 9.20
CA LEU A 97 -4.89 -14.94 9.45
C LEU A 97 -3.94 -15.04 8.25
N ARG A 98 -4.48 -15.11 7.02
CA ARG A 98 -3.64 -15.16 5.81
C ARG A 98 -2.91 -13.85 5.54
N ARG A 99 -3.52 -12.71 5.84
CA ARG A 99 -2.88 -11.39 5.67
C ARG A 99 -1.77 -11.19 6.70
N VAL A 100 -2.06 -11.49 7.96
CA VAL A 100 -1.08 -11.42 9.06
C VAL A 100 0.10 -12.36 8.78
N ALA A 101 -0.15 -13.61 8.41
CA ALA A 101 0.92 -14.57 8.11
C ALA A 101 1.79 -14.16 6.90
N ARG A 102 1.24 -13.36 5.98
CA ARG A 102 1.95 -12.86 4.80
C ARG A 102 2.78 -11.61 5.09
N ILE A 103 2.26 -10.68 5.89
CA ILE A 103 2.82 -9.33 6.03
C ILE A 103 3.67 -9.22 7.29
N LEU A 104 3.14 -9.70 8.42
CA LEU A 104 3.72 -9.47 9.74
C LEU A 104 5.17 -9.98 9.87
N PRO A 105 5.57 -11.16 9.34
CA PRO A 105 6.96 -11.61 9.47
C PRO A 105 7.97 -10.67 8.82
N CYS A 106 7.71 -10.23 7.59
CA CYS A 106 8.57 -9.31 6.87
C CYS A 106 8.56 -7.92 7.51
N LEU A 107 7.40 -7.45 7.98
CA LEU A 107 7.27 -6.17 8.67
C LEU A 107 8.07 -6.15 9.98
N LEU A 108 7.93 -7.18 10.82
CA LEU A 108 8.67 -7.26 12.08
C LEU A 108 10.19 -7.33 11.86
N LEU A 109 10.64 -8.06 10.84
CA LEU A 109 12.05 -8.10 10.46
C LEU A 109 12.54 -6.70 10.06
N LEU A 110 11.80 -6.02 9.18
CA LEU A 110 12.13 -4.67 8.74
C LEU A 110 12.19 -3.70 9.92
N LEU A 111 11.17 -3.70 10.79
CA LEU A 111 11.14 -2.85 11.99
C LEU A 111 12.31 -3.14 12.94
N GLY A 112 12.70 -4.41 13.10
CA GLY A 112 13.88 -4.79 13.86
C GLY A 112 15.17 -4.22 13.26
N VAL A 113 15.34 -4.31 11.94
CA VAL A 113 16.49 -3.72 11.23
C VAL A 113 16.50 -2.19 11.38
N LEU A 114 15.38 -1.52 11.17
CA LEU A 114 15.29 -0.06 11.28
C LEU A 114 15.55 0.42 12.72
N ALA A 115 15.02 -0.29 13.71
CA ALA A 115 15.27 -0.01 15.12
C ALA A 115 16.75 -0.19 15.48
N ALA A 116 17.39 -1.26 14.99
CA ALA A 116 18.82 -1.50 15.21
C ALA A 116 19.69 -0.39 14.59
N LEU A 117 19.38 0.04 13.36
CA LEU A 117 20.10 1.12 12.67
C LEU A 117 19.91 2.47 13.37
N HIS A 118 18.70 2.74 13.87
CA HIS A 118 18.42 3.91 14.71
C HIS A 118 19.27 3.91 15.98
N LEU A 119 19.27 2.80 16.73
CA LEU A 119 20.01 2.68 17.99
C LEU A 119 21.53 2.72 17.79
N ALA A 120 22.01 2.26 16.63
CA ALA A 120 23.42 2.35 16.24
C ALA A 120 23.84 3.75 15.78
N GLY A 121 22.92 4.71 15.68
CA GLY A 121 23.23 6.09 15.28
C GLY A 121 23.60 6.21 13.80
N VAL A 122 23.14 5.31 12.93
CA VAL A 122 23.51 5.33 11.52
C VAL A 122 22.90 6.57 10.84
N PRO A 123 23.70 7.41 10.16
CA PRO A 123 23.19 8.60 9.48
C PRO A 123 22.03 8.26 8.56
N TYR A 124 21.02 9.13 8.51
CA TYR A 124 19.77 8.97 7.75
C TYR A 124 18.80 7.88 8.24
N PHE A 125 19.14 7.07 9.24
CA PHE A 125 18.22 6.08 9.86
C PHE A 125 17.74 6.51 11.25
N THR A 126 18.39 7.50 11.86
CA THR A 126 18.05 8.06 13.17
C THR A 126 16.79 8.92 13.11
N ILE A 127 15.95 8.82 14.15
CA ILE A 127 14.75 9.64 14.32
C ILE A 127 15.14 10.73 15.32
N ASP A 128 15.42 11.91 14.80
CA ASP A 128 16.03 13.04 15.51
C ASP A 128 15.12 14.29 15.56
N ARG A 129 14.00 14.28 14.82
CA ARG A 129 13.04 15.37 14.80
C ARG A 129 12.33 15.52 16.15
N GLU A 130 12.16 16.77 16.59
CA GLU A 130 11.41 17.09 17.79
C GLU A 130 9.97 16.55 17.74
N GLY A 131 9.53 15.96 18.85
CA GLY A 131 8.21 15.32 18.93
C GLY A 131 8.15 13.92 18.30
N GLN A 132 9.24 13.40 17.74
CA GLN A 132 9.34 12.02 17.26
C GLN A 132 10.14 11.12 18.19
N SER A 133 9.85 9.81 18.17
CA SER A 133 10.65 8.81 18.87
C SER A 133 10.49 7.43 18.25
N LEU A 134 11.49 6.58 18.42
CA LEU A 134 11.46 5.20 17.93
C LEU A 134 10.22 4.45 18.43
N GLY A 135 9.90 4.54 19.71
CA GLY A 135 8.74 3.86 20.29
C GLY A 135 7.42 4.32 19.67
N ARG A 136 7.26 5.63 19.44
CA ARG A 136 6.06 6.18 18.80
C ARG A 136 5.96 5.80 17.32
N ALA A 137 7.08 5.79 16.59
CA ALA A 137 7.12 5.34 15.21
C ALA A 137 6.74 3.84 15.09
N LEU A 138 7.28 2.97 15.95
CA LEU A 138 6.92 1.55 15.98
C LEU A 138 5.43 1.34 16.28
N LEU A 139 4.89 2.05 17.28
CA LEU A 139 3.47 2.02 17.60
C LEU A 139 2.61 2.55 16.44
N ALA A 140 3.08 3.56 15.72
CA ALA A 140 2.38 4.13 14.58
C ALA A 140 2.29 3.15 13.40
N VAL A 141 3.38 2.46 13.09
CA VAL A 141 3.38 1.40 12.05
C VAL A 141 2.47 0.25 12.45
N LEU A 142 2.68 -0.35 13.64
CA LEU A 142 1.91 -1.52 14.08
C LEU A 142 0.43 -1.19 14.36
N GLY A 143 0.14 0.06 14.69
CA GLY A 143 -1.21 0.57 14.92
C GLY A 143 -1.86 1.18 13.69
N LEU A 144 -1.32 0.95 12.48
CA LEU A 144 -1.88 1.38 11.19
C LEU A 144 -2.08 2.90 11.05
N HIS A 145 -1.38 3.72 11.85
CA HIS A 145 -1.57 5.17 11.93
C HIS A 145 -0.28 5.97 11.64
N LEU A 146 0.69 5.36 10.94
CA LEU A 146 1.94 6.04 10.56
C LEU A 146 1.69 7.33 9.78
N ASN A 147 0.73 7.35 8.86
CA ASN A 147 0.52 8.50 8.00
C ASN A 147 -0.04 9.66 8.83
N TRP A 148 -0.88 9.34 9.82
CA TRP A 148 -1.36 10.33 10.78
C TRP A 148 -0.22 10.86 11.65
N TYR A 149 0.64 9.97 12.12
CA TYR A 149 1.80 10.34 12.92
C TYR A 149 2.74 11.28 12.16
N GLU A 150 3.05 10.99 10.89
CA GLU A 150 3.83 11.88 10.04
C GLU A 150 3.11 13.20 9.74
N GLY A 151 1.79 13.17 9.51
CA GLY A 151 1.01 14.38 9.25
C GLY A 151 1.01 15.39 10.42
N VAL A 152 1.13 14.89 11.65
CA VAL A 152 1.22 15.71 12.87
C VAL A 152 2.66 16.08 13.23
N THR A 153 3.63 15.19 13.01
CA THR A 153 5.00 15.34 13.52
C THR A 153 6.05 15.64 12.44
N GLY A 154 5.66 15.64 11.17
CA GLY A 154 6.55 15.73 10.02
C GLY A 154 7.02 14.36 9.51
N TYR A 155 7.70 14.36 8.36
CA TYR A 155 8.28 13.15 7.77
C TYR A 155 9.22 12.43 8.73
N LEU A 156 9.10 11.10 8.79
CA LEU A 156 10.15 10.25 9.33
C LEU A 156 11.32 10.15 8.34
N PRO A 157 12.47 9.56 8.75
CA PRO A 157 13.55 9.30 7.82
C PRO A 157 13.07 8.44 6.64
N GLY A 158 13.67 8.62 5.46
CA GLY A 158 13.16 8.06 4.21
C GLY A 158 12.91 6.56 4.15
N ASN A 159 13.70 5.81 4.91
CA ASN A 159 13.60 4.35 5.05
C ASN A 159 12.41 3.92 5.93
N TRP A 160 11.89 4.81 6.77
CA TRP A 160 10.63 4.63 7.51
C TRP A 160 9.45 5.15 6.72
N ASP A 161 9.62 6.30 6.07
CA ASP A 161 8.62 6.98 5.25
C ASP A 161 7.91 6.04 4.27
N VAL A 162 8.64 5.16 3.58
CA VAL A 162 8.09 4.16 2.64
C VAL A 162 6.95 3.29 3.21
N LEU A 163 6.87 3.13 4.54
CA LEU A 163 5.82 2.39 5.25
C LEU A 163 4.47 3.11 5.24
N TRP A 164 4.38 4.36 4.74
CA TRP A 164 3.12 5.08 4.66
C TRP A 164 2.08 4.30 3.85
N SER A 165 2.49 3.80 2.67
CA SER A 165 1.65 3.02 1.77
C SER A 165 1.25 1.67 2.38
N LEU A 166 2.14 1.04 3.15
CA LEU A 166 1.82 -0.19 3.88
C LEU A 166 0.74 0.03 4.94
N SER A 167 0.81 1.13 5.70
CA SER A 167 -0.23 1.46 6.69
C SER A 167 -1.61 1.66 6.04
N ILE A 168 -1.67 2.25 4.84
CA ILE A 168 -2.91 2.35 4.06
C ILE A 168 -3.39 0.95 3.62
N GLU A 169 -2.49 0.10 3.14
CA GLU A 169 -2.81 -1.27 2.73
C GLU A 169 -3.38 -2.10 3.89
N GLU A 170 -2.79 -1.98 5.08
CA GLU A 170 -3.24 -2.66 6.29
C GLU A 170 -4.60 -2.13 6.79
N ALA A 171 -4.81 -0.81 6.74
CA ALA A 171 -6.13 -0.22 7.02
C ALA A 171 -7.19 -0.73 6.03
N PHE A 172 -6.85 -0.85 4.75
CA PHE A 172 -7.71 -1.49 3.76
C PHE A 172 -7.99 -2.96 4.10
N TYR A 173 -6.98 -3.74 4.50
CA TYR A 173 -7.18 -5.13 4.89
C TYR A 173 -8.13 -5.28 6.08
N LEU A 174 -8.06 -4.37 7.06
CA LEU A 174 -8.97 -4.35 8.19
C LEU A 174 -10.40 -3.96 7.78
N GLY A 175 -10.55 -2.96 6.93
CA GLY A 175 -11.86 -2.45 6.50
C GLY A 175 -12.57 -3.34 5.48
N PHE A 176 -11.84 -3.93 4.53
CA PHE A 176 -12.39 -4.65 3.38
C PHE A 176 -13.42 -5.75 3.74
N PRO A 177 -13.10 -6.76 4.57
CA PRO A 177 -14.06 -7.82 4.88
C PRO A 177 -15.26 -7.29 5.69
N LEU A 178 -15.06 -6.25 6.52
CA LEU A 178 -16.15 -5.59 7.24
C LEU A 178 -17.11 -4.89 6.27
N LEU A 179 -16.58 -4.19 5.26
CA LEU A 179 -17.37 -3.57 4.19
C LEU A 179 -18.12 -4.63 3.37
N CYS A 180 -17.49 -5.75 3.05
CA CYS A 180 -18.14 -6.85 2.33
C CYS A 180 -19.33 -7.45 3.10
N LEU A 181 -19.27 -7.50 4.43
CA LEU A 181 -20.36 -8.00 5.26
C LEU A 181 -21.47 -6.95 5.49
N ALA A 182 -21.10 -5.69 5.64
CA ALA A 182 -22.01 -4.59 5.92
C ALA A 182 -22.79 -4.15 4.68
N ILE A 183 -22.12 -4.12 3.51
CA ILE A 183 -22.71 -3.64 2.26
C ILE A 183 -23.24 -4.84 1.47
N ARG A 184 -24.55 -5.04 1.52
CA ARG A 184 -25.23 -6.15 0.81
C ARG A 184 -25.90 -5.74 -0.49
N ARG A 185 -25.98 -4.45 -0.77
CA ARG A 185 -26.64 -3.89 -1.95
C ARG A 185 -25.62 -3.09 -2.75
N GLU A 186 -25.57 -3.37 -4.05
CA GLU A 186 -24.73 -2.63 -4.99
C GLU A 186 -25.03 -1.13 -4.96
N THR A 187 -26.29 -0.74 -4.84
CA THR A 187 -26.69 0.68 -4.73
C THR A 187 -26.08 1.38 -3.52
N THR A 188 -25.93 0.68 -2.39
CA THR A 188 -25.26 1.22 -1.20
C THR A 188 -23.77 1.39 -1.44
N LEU A 189 -23.13 0.42 -2.11
CA LEU A 189 -21.72 0.55 -2.50
C LEU A 189 -21.52 1.76 -3.41
N LEU A 190 -22.33 1.87 -4.47
CA LEU A 190 -22.26 2.99 -5.43
C LEU A 190 -22.52 4.34 -4.74
N ALA A 191 -23.46 4.41 -3.81
CA ALA A 191 -23.71 5.63 -3.04
C ALA A 191 -22.52 6.01 -2.14
N LEU A 192 -21.87 5.04 -1.49
CA LEU A 192 -20.67 5.28 -0.69
C LEU A 192 -19.47 5.71 -1.56
N LEU A 193 -19.29 5.10 -2.73
CA LEU A 193 -18.26 5.50 -3.69
C LEU A 193 -18.53 6.90 -4.26
N ALA A 194 -19.79 7.23 -4.56
CA ALA A 194 -20.18 8.56 -4.98
C ALA A 194 -19.95 9.59 -3.87
N LEU A 195 -20.33 9.27 -2.62
CA LEU A 195 -20.07 10.13 -1.47
C LEU A 195 -18.57 10.34 -1.25
N LEU A 196 -17.76 9.28 -1.36
CA LEU A 196 -16.31 9.36 -1.28
C LEU A 196 -15.76 10.26 -2.39
N MET A 197 -16.21 10.08 -3.63
CA MET A 197 -15.80 10.89 -4.78
C MET A 197 -16.18 12.37 -4.60
N LEU A 198 -17.36 12.65 -4.05
CA LEU A 198 -17.84 14.00 -3.78
C LEU A 198 -17.16 14.66 -2.57
N SER A 199 -16.62 13.88 -1.63
CA SER A 199 -15.88 14.43 -0.49
C SER A 199 -14.46 14.84 -0.85
N LEU A 200 -13.89 14.31 -1.94
CA LEU A 200 -12.51 14.59 -2.38
C LEU A 200 -12.17 16.08 -2.50
N PRO A 201 -12.97 16.93 -3.18
CA PRO A 201 -12.61 18.34 -3.34
C PRO A 201 -12.61 19.07 -2.00
N ILE A 202 -13.50 18.69 -1.08
CA ILE A 202 -13.63 19.27 0.25
C ILE A 202 -12.44 18.86 1.11
N ALA A 203 -12.10 17.56 1.12
CA ALA A 203 -10.92 17.05 1.82
C ALA A 203 -9.65 17.73 1.32
N ARG A 204 -9.46 17.83 0.00
CA ARG A 204 -8.31 18.50 -0.61
C ARG A 204 -8.23 19.97 -0.21
N ALA A 205 -9.34 20.70 -0.25
CA ALA A 205 -9.39 22.11 0.16
C ALA A 205 -9.06 22.29 1.64
N ALA A 206 -9.50 21.38 2.52
CA ALA A 206 -9.21 21.42 3.95
C ALA A 206 -7.75 21.12 4.29
N LEU A 207 -7.05 20.39 3.42
CA LEU A 207 -5.65 19.97 3.62
C LEU A 207 -4.64 20.90 2.90
N VAL A 208 -5.10 22.02 2.34
CA VAL A 208 -4.22 23.03 1.73
C VAL A 208 -3.20 23.54 2.75
N GLY A 209 -1.90 23.40 2.45
CA GLY A 209 -0.80 23.88 3.27
C GLY A 209 -0.07 22.80 4.10
N ASN A 210 -0.49 21.54 4.03
CA ASN A 210 0.26 20.43 4.60
C ASN A 210 0.44 19.31 3.57
N GLU A 211 1.63 19.25 2.97
CA GLU A 211 1.98 18.29 1.92
C GLU A 211 1.84 16.83 2.37
N ILE A 212 2.11 16.52 3.65
CA ILE A 212 2.00 15.15 4.16
C ILE A 212 0.55 14.69 4.15
N TRP A 213 -0.37 15.55 4.58
CA TRP A 213 -1.80 15.21 4.53
C TRP A 213 -2.34 15.16 3.10
N GLN A 214 -1.79 15.96 2.20
CA GLN A 214 -2.15 15.89 0.79
C GLN A 214 -1.73 14.55 0.20
N GLU A 215 -0.47 14.16 0.38
CA GLU A 215 0.08 13.00 -0.32
C GLU A 215 -0.21 11.65 0.36
N LYS A 216 -0.48 11.63 1.67
CA LYS A 216 -0.53 10.39 2.48
C LYS A 216 -1.77 10.23 3.35
N ALA A 217 -2.84 10.99 3.14
CA ALA A 217 -4.03 10.79 3.94
C ALA A 217 -4.69 9.41 3.66
N TYR A 218 -5.22 8.78 4.71
CA TYR A 218 -6.00 7.53 4.61
C TYR A 218 -7.30 7.69 3.82
N LEU A 219 -7.82 8.91 3.78
CA LEU A 219 -8.88 9.35 2.87
C LEU A 219 -8.22 10.19 1.79
N PRO A 220 -8.70 10.16 0.54
CA PRO A 220 -7.88 10.66 -0.56
C PRO A 220 -7.81 12.20 -0.50
N GLY A 221 -6.72 12.71 0.07
CA GLY A 221 -6.01 13.87 -0.46
C GLY A 221 -5.09 13.34 -1.57
N MET A 222 -4.94 14.10 -2.64
CA MET A 222 -3.87 13.88 -3.62
C MET A 222 -2.69 14.75 -3.20
#